data_AF-A0A383C518-F1
#
_entry.id   AF-A0A383C518-F1
#
_cell.length_a   1.000
_cell.length_b   1.000
_cell.length_c   1.000
_cell.angle_alpha   90.00
_cell.angle_beta   90.00
_cell.angle_gamma   90.00
#
_symmetry.space_group_name_H-M   'P 1'
#
loop_
_entity.id
_entity.type
_entity.pdbx_description
1 polymer ?
#
loop_
_entity_poly.entity_id
_entity_poly.type
_entity_poly.pdbx_seq_one_letter_code
_entity_poly.pdbx_strand_id
1 'polypeptide(L)'
;MALGLVGKKVGMTRVFNDEGVSTPVTVVEVEPNRVTQVKQEVSDGYVALQLTTGVRRANRVTKPLRGHFAKAGTEAGRKLWEVRVDAETAEQFPAGSELTVEILQQGQKVDVS
;
A
#
# COMPACT_ATOMS: atom_id res chain seq x y z
N MET A 1 -12.23 -6.35 -7.81
CA MET A 1 -10.79 -6.49 -7.52
C MET A 1 -10.53 -5.97 -6.11
N ALA A 2 -9.66 -6.61 -5.32
CA ALA A 2 -9.48 -6.25 -3.91
C ALA A 2 -8.44 -5.14 -3.73
N LEU A 3 -8.63 -4.30 -2.70
CA LEU A 3 -7.67 -3.29 -2.30
C LEU A 3 -6.41 -3.95 -1.72
N GLY A 4 -5.25 -3.60 -2.27
CA GLY A 4 -3.95 -4.14 -1.87
C GLY A 4 -3.16 -3.18 -1.00
N LEU A 5 -2.38 -3.73 -0.08
CA LEU A 5 -1.42 -2.98 0.74
C LEU A 5 0.00 -3.39 0.37
N VAL A 6 0.90 -2.42 0.39
CA VAL A 6 2.33 -2.69 0.29
C VAL A 6 2.88 -2.91 1.69
N GLY A 7 3.54 -4.04 1.90
CA GLY A 7 4.20 -4.38 3.14
C GLY A 7 5.64 -4.84 2.91
N LYS A 8 6.40 -4.90 3.99
CA LYS A 8 7.76 -5.42 4.02
C LYS A 8 7.80 -6.70 4.85
N LYS A 9 8.31 -7.78 4.26
CA LYS A 9 8.59 -9.01 5.01
C LYS A 9 9.68 -8.73 6.05
N VAL A 10 9.35 -8.91 7.32
CA VAL A 10 10.28 -8.77 8.45
C VAL A 10 10.98 -10.09 8.73
N GLY A 11 10.21 -11.19 8.73
CA GLY A 11 10.74 -12.51 9.06
C GLY A 11 9.65 -13.54 9.26
N MET A 12 10.03 -14.67 9.85
CA MET A 12 9.12 -15.77 10.17
C MET A 12 9.27 -16.11 11.64
N THR A 13 8.16 -16.49 12.27
CA THR A 13 8.11 -16.96 13.66
C THR A 13 7.01 -18.01 13.80
N ARG A 14 6.77 -18.49 15.01
CA ARG A 14 5.64 -19.34 15.35
C ARG A 14 4.81 -18.69 16.45
N VAL A 15 3.51 -18.92 16.41
CA VAL A 15 2.56 -18.48 17.45
C VAL A 15 1.79 -19.71 17.92
N PHE A 16 1.47 -19.75 19.20
CA PHE A 16 0.62 -20.78 19.76
C PHE A 16 -0.81 -20.25 19.83
N ASN A 17 -1.77 -21.05 19.38
CA ASN A 17 -3.18 -20.77 19.63
C ASN A 17 -3.57 -21.21 21.06
N ASP A 18 -4.79 -20.89 21.46
CA ASP A 18 -5.30 -21.23 22.81
C ASP A 18 -5.36 -22.75 23.08
N GLU A 19 -5.37 -23.57 22.02
CA GLU A 19 -5.34 -25.03 22.09
C GLU A 19 -3.90 -25.61 22.18
N GLY A 20 -2.87 -24.76 22.19
CA GLY A 20 -1.46 -25.16 22.25
C GLY A 20 -0.86 -25.63 20.92
N VAL A 21 -1.57 -25.48 19.80
CA VAL A 21 -1.07 -25.78 18.46
C VAL A 21 -0.12 -24.67 18.00
N SER A 22 1.08 -25.07 17.56
CA SER A 22 2.09 -24.16 17.01
C SER A 22 1.84 -23.89 15.52
N THR A 23 1.47 -22.66 15.16
CA THR A 23 1.28 -22.23 13.77
C THR A 23 2.46 -21.37 13.31
N PRO A 24 3.14 -21.73 12.20
CA PRO A 24 4.17 -20.88 11.60
C PRO A 24 3.53 -19.66 10.92
N VAL A 25 4.11 -18.49 11.14
CA VAL A 25 3.60 -17.22 10.59
C VAL A 25 4.73 -16.39 10.00
N THR A 26 4.39 -15.59 8.98
CA THR A 26 5.29 -14.57 8.43
C THR A 26 4.89 -13.21 8.99
N VAL A 27 5.85 -12.51 9.58
CA VAL A 27 5.64 -11.14 10.06
C VAL A 27 5.85 -10.18 8.89
N VAL A 28 4.81 -9.43 8.55
CA VAL A 28 4.82 -8.38 7.53
C VAL A 28 4.59 -7.05 8.22
N GLU A 29 5.56 -6.14 8.08
CA GLU A 29 5.46 -4.76 8.54
C GLU A 29 4.81 -3.92 7.46
N VAL A 30 3.76 -3.17 7.80
CA VAL A 30 3.08 -2.27 6.88
C VAL A 30 3.20 -0.87 7.47
N GLU A 31 4.11 -0.08 6.89
CA GLU A 31 4.14 1.37 7.10
C GLU A 31 2.93 2.00 6.36
N PRO A 32 2.40 3.17 6.79
CA PRO A 32 1.26 3.81 6.15
C PRO A 32 1.46 3.95 4.63
N ASN A 33 0.53 3.39 3.85
CA ASN A 33 0.56 3.42 2.41
C ASN A 33 -0.19 4.65 1.92
N ARG A 34 0.52 5.58 1.29
CA ARG A 34 -0.06 6.85 0.84
C ARG A 34 -0.40 6.77 -0.65
N VAL A 35 -1.59 7.24 -1.02
CA VAL A 35 -2.02 7.29 -2.42
C VAL A 35 -1.37 8.49 -3.11
N THR A 36 -0.53 8.23 -4.11
CA THR A 36 0.16 9.28 -4.88
C THR A 36 -0.60 9.69 -6.12
N GLN A 37 -1.32 8.77 -6.75
CA GLN A 37 -2.12 9.05 -7.93
C GLN A 37 -3.26 8.04 -8.04
N VAL A 38 -4.42 8.52 -8.45
CA VAL A 38 -5.54 7.69 -8.88
C VAL A 38 -5.52 7.64 -10.41
N LYS A 39 -5.40 6.44 -10.97
CA LYS A 39 -5.48 6.20 -12.42
C LYS A 39 -6.92 5.91 -12.80
N GLN A 40 -7.36 6.54 -13.89
CA GLN A 40 -8.74 6.46 -14.37
C GLN A 40 -8.77 5.89 -15.78
N GLU A 41 -9.87 5.22 -16.13
CA GLU A 41 -10.07 4.61 -17.44
C GLU A 41 -9.87 5.61 -18.59
N VAL A 42 -10.37 6.83 -18.43
CA VAL A 42 -10.34 7.87 -19.48
C VAL A 42 -8.93 8.40 -19.74
N SER A 43 -8.10 8.54 -18.70
CA SER A 43 -6.75 9.11 -18.82
C SER A 43 -5.68 8.05 -19.05
N ASP A 44 -5.80 6.90 -18.40
CA ASP A 44 -4.74 5.87 -18.31
C ASP A 44 -5.12 4.56 -19.01
N GLY A 45 -6.39 4.38 -19.41
CA GLY A 45 -6.89 3.16 -20.06
C GLY A 45 -7.12 1.99 -19.10
N TYR A 46 -7.04 2.23 -17.79
CA TYR A 46 -7.39 1.29 -16.73
C TYR A 46 -7.57 2.02 -15.39
N VAL A 47 -8.25 1.36 -14.45
CA VAL A 47 -8.41 1.85 -13.07
C VAL A 47 -7.37 1.23 -12.15
N ALA A 48 -6.60 2.09 -11.45
CA ALA A 48 -5.64 1.66 -10.44
C ALA A 48 -5.31 2.76 -9.43
N LEU A 49 -4.86 2.34 -8.24
CA LEU A 49 -4.28 3.23 -7.25
C LEU A 49 -2.76 3.09 -7.27
N GLN A 50 -2.07 4.23 -7.36
CA GLN A 50 -0.63 4.28 -7.17
C GLN A 50 -0.34 4.58 -5.70
N LEU A 51 0.45 3.72 -5.08
CA LEU A 51 0.77 3.75 -3.66
C LEU A 51 2.27 3.99 -3.45
N THR A 52 2.59 4.67 -2.37
CA THR A 52 3.95 4.80 -1.85
C THR A 52 4.00 4.48 -0.36
N THR A 53 5.14 3.99 0.11
CA THR A 53 5.34 3.67 1.53
C THR A 53 6.74 4.04 2.00
N GLY A 54 6.86 4.20 3.31
CA GLY A 54 8.06 4.65 4.00
C GLY A 54 8.46 6.08 3.67
N VAL A 55 9.68 6.44 4.05
CA VAL A 55 10.22 7.80 3.87
C VAL A 55 11.54 7.75 3.12
N ARG A 56 11.69 8.64 2.13
CA ARG A 56 12.94 8.89 1.42
C ARG A 56 13.32 10.36 1.57
N ARG A 57 14.55 10.61 2.05
CA ARG A 57 15.08 11.97 2.25
C ARG A 57 14.96 12.79 0.97
N ALA A 58 14.49 14.04 1.08
CA ALA A 58 14.22 14.93 -0.06
C ALA A 58 15.42 15.09 -1.03
N ASN A 59 16.64 15.12 -0.48
CA ASN A 59 17.88 15.26 -1.27
C ASN A 59 18.20 14.01 -2.11
N ARG A 60 17.57 12.86 -1.81
CA ARG A 60 17.71 11.61 -2.56
C ARG A 60 16.57 11.39 -3.55
N VAL A 61 15.64 12.34 -3.68
CA VAL A 61 14.50 12.28 -4.60
C VAL A 61 14.79 13.18 -5.80
N THR A 62 14.64 12.65 -7.00
CA THR A 62 14.86 13.40 -8.26
C THR A 62 13.80 14.51 -8.41
N LYS A 63 14.13 15.56 -9.16
CA LYS A 63 13.25 16.72 -9.36
C LYS A 63 11.84 16.32 -9.91
N PRO A 64 11.71 15.40 -10.89
CA PRO A 64 10.39 14.98 -11.38
C PRO A 64 9.54 14.28 -10.31
N LEU A 65 10.14 13.34 -9.58
CA LEU A 65 9.44 12.62 -8.51
C LEU A 65 9.01 13.55 -7.38
N ARG A 66 9.81 14.58 -7.07
CA ARG A 66 9.44 15.57 -6.07
C ARG A 66 8.18 16.35 -6.47
N GLY A 67 8.08 16.74 -7.73
CA GLY A 67 6.86 17.38 -8.26
C GLY A 67 5.65 16.45 -8.20
N HIS A 68 5.85 15.16 -8.48
CA HIS A 68 4.82 14.13 -8.38
C HIS A 68 4.25 14.00 -6.97
N PHE A 69 5.11 13.80 -5.97
CA PHE A 69 4.69 13.71 -4.57
C PHE A 69 4.07 15.02 -4.05
N ALA A 70 4.62 16.17 -4.45
CA ALA A 70 4.09 17.48 -4.08
C ALA A 70 2.67 17.71 -4.64
N LYS A 71 2.40 17.28 -5.89
CA LYS A 71 1.06 17.36 -6.49
C LYS A 71 0.04 16.52 -5.71
N ALA A 72 0.47 15.37 -5.20
CA ALA A 72 -0.35 14.49 -4.39
C ALA A 72 -0.49 14.91 -2.92
N GLY A 73 0.29 15.91 -2.46
CA GLY A 73 0.34 16.29 -1.05
C GLY A 73 0.93 15.21 -0.13
N THR A 74 1.72 14.28 -0.67
CA THR A 74 2.27 13.14 0.10
C THR A 74 3.76 13.27 0.33
N GLU A 75 4.27 12.66 1.40
CA GLU A 75 5.71 12.51 1.59
C GLU A 75 6.31 11.54 0.57
N ALA A 76 7.53 11.84 0.12
CA ALA A 76 8.26 10.99 -0.80
C ALA A 76 8.57 9.63 -0.16
N GLY A 77 7.98 8.57 -0.70
CA GLY A 77 8.26 7.21 -0.25
C GLY A 77 9.46 6.57 -0.93
N ARG A 78 9.73 5.31 -0.56
CA ARG A 78 10.91 4.58 -1.02
C ARG A 78 10.76 4.14 -2.48
N LYS A 79 9.58 3.66 -2.85
CA LYS A 79 9.19 3.23 -4.20
C LYS A 79 7.71 3.53 -4.44
N LEU A 80 7.29 3.35 -5.69
CA LEU A 80 5.90 3.45 -6.14
C LEU A 80 5.44 2.05 -6.57
N TRP A 81 4.22 1.71 -6.20
CA TRP A 81 3.54 0.48 -6.62
C TRP A 81 2.17 0.83 -7.18
N GLU A 82 1.64 -0.03 -8.03
CA GLU A 82 0.30 0.13 -8.58
C GLU A 82 -0.55 -1.08 -8.22
N VAL A 83 -1.77 -0.81 -7.76
CA VAL A 83 -2.75 -1.83 -7.42
C VAL A 83 -3.99 -1.56 -8.26
N ARG A 84 -4.39 -2.55 -9.06
CA ARG A 84 -5.64 -2.46 -9.83
C ARG A 84 -6.83 -2.61 -8.89
N VAL A 85 -7.77 -1.69 -9.01
CA VAL A 85 -8.97 -1.64 -8.18
C VAL A 85 -10.18 -1.33 -9.05
N ASP A 86 -11.37 -1.55 -8.52
CA ASP A 86 -12.61 -1.19 -9.18
C ASP A 86 -12.84 0.33 -9.06
N ALA A 87 -13.62 0.91 -9.98
CA ALA A 87 -13.86 2.36 -10.04
C ALA A 87 -14.42 2.92 -8.73
N GLU A 88 -15.36 2.21 -8.10
CA GLU A 88 -15.94 2.59 -6.81
C GLU A 88 -14.92 2.67 -5.68
N THR A 89 -13.93 1.77 -5.69
CA THR A 89 -12.84 1.79 -4.69
C THR A 89 -11.86 2.91 -4.99
N ALA A 90 -11.59 3.19 -6.26
CA ALA A 90 -10.70 4.28 -6.64
C ALA A 90 -11.22 5.67 -6.22
N GLU A 91 -12.54 5.87 -6.22
CA GLU A 91 -13.18 7.12 -5.80
C GLU A 91 -13.11 7.35 -4.28
N GLN A 92 -13.09 6.28 -3.48
CA GLN A 92 -13.02 6.35 -2.02
C GLN A 92 -11.65 6.83 -1.52
N PHE A 93 -10.60 6.65 -2.33
CA PHE A 93 -9.22 6.93 -1.94
C PHE A 93 -8.57 7.96 -2.87
N PRO A 94 -8.82 9.26 -2.67
CA PRO A 94 -8.20 10.31 -3.46
C PRO A 94 -6.68 10.39 -3.19
N ALA A 95 -5.94 11.05 -4.09
CA ALA A 95 -4.53 11.33 -3.87
C ALA A 95 -4.32 12.10 -2.55
N GLY A 96 -3.33 11.68 -1.76
CA GLY A 96 -3.09 12.18 -0.41
C GLY A 96 -3.68 11.31 0.70
N SER A 97 -4.61 10.40 0.39
CA SER A 97 -5.17 9.48 1.39
C SER A 97 -4.13 8.48 1.90
N GLU A 98 -4.32 8.03 3.15
CA GLU A 98 -3.49 7.03 3.79
C GLU A 98 -4.26 5.73 4.01
N LEU A 99 -3.60 4.61 3.75
CA LEU A 99 -4.10 3.24 3.88
C LEU A 99 -3.25 2.53 4.93
N THR A 100 -3.90 2.03 5.98
CA THR A 100 -3.26 1.32 7.10
C THR A 100 -3.67 -0.15 7.12
N VAL A 101 -3.12 -0.92 8.06
CA VAL A 101 -3.43 -2.35 8.25
C VAL A 101 -4.90 -2.58 8.66
N GLU A 102 -5.57 -1.56 9.16
CA GLU A 102 -6.96 -1.63 9.67
C GLU A 102 -7.99 -2.04 8.61
N ILE A 103 -7.61 -1.95 7.33
CA ILE A 103 -8.42 -2.40 6.20
C ILE A 103 -8.55 -3.94 6.18
N LEU A 104 -7.57 -4.65 6.74
CA LEU A 104 -7.58 -6.11 6.82
C LEU A 104 -8.29 -6.56 8.09
N GLN A 105 -9.20 -7.52 7.93
CA GLN A 105 -9.91 -8.13 9.05
C GLN A 105 -9.24 -9.44 9.46
N GLN A 106 -9.27 -9.74 10.76
CA GLN A 106 -8.74 -11.00 11.27
C GLN A 106 -9.48 -12.20 10.65
N GLY A 107 -8.72 -13.17 10.13
CA GLY A 107 -9.28 -14.36 9.47
C GLY A 107 -9.58 -14.18 7.98
N GLN A 108 -9.45 -12.97 7.43
CA GLN A 108 -9.55 -12.73 6.00
C GLN A 108 -8.43 -13.44 5.23
N LYS A 109 -8.78 -14.11 4.14
CA LYS A 109 -7.79 -14.69 3.22
C LYS A 109 -7.21 -13.59 2.35
N VAL A 110 -5.89 -13.59 2.19
CA VAL A 110 -5.14 -12.59 1.43
C VAL A 110 -4.21 -13.27 0.45
N ASP A 111 -4.02 -12.65 -0.71
CA ASP A 111 -3.00 -13.02 -1.67
C ASP A 111 -1.74 -12.17 -1.48
N VAL A 112 -0.56 -12.76 -1.67
CA VAL A 112 0.74 -12.08 -1.50
C VAL A 112 1.57 -12.24 -2.77
N SER A 113 2.17 -11.14 -3.24
CA SER A 113 3.00 -11.07 -4.46
C SER A 113 4.29 -10.28 -4.26
#